data_AF-R9MVU9-F1
#
_entry.id   AF-R9MVU9-F1
#
_cell.length_a   1.000
_cell.length_b   1.000
_cell.length_c   1.000
_cell.angle_alpha   90.00
_cell.angle_beta   90.00
_cell.angle_gamma   90.00
#
_symmetry.space_group_name_H-M   'P 1'
#
loop_
_entity.id
_entity.type
_entity.pdbx_description
1 polymer ?
#
loop_
_entity_poly.entity_id
_entity_poly.type
_entity_poly.pdbx_seq_one_letter_code
_entity_poly.pdbx_strand_id
1 'polypeptide(L)'
;MKRWGKFLKYVPETEEPQRQELFKVVKEHYDKAIYLLQEKTGIYITLKMAETLAENYVNMRAYNYIDATIYNIPWYLIYSFTGFPLYHMTIKKNTTLYRHLIQLKIVLIDSKIKGHVYVENSEGYLLTATNYRYVVDENDNLNEWLDFSIIRPDDTVTDTLLYVPVERFSVSVDSYHFGNLINYQNWSPRQKVLDIAKRYMKP
;
A
#
# COMPACT_ATOMS: atom_id res chain seq x y z
N MET A 1 10.63 -34.92 13.92
CA MET A 1 11.66 -34.09 13.26
C MET A 1 11.66 -34.43 11.76
N LYS A 2 11.01 -33.60 10.93
CA LYS A 2 11.15 -33.62 9.46
C LYS A 2 11.50 -32.20 9.03
N ARG A 3 12.60 -32.07 8.31
CA ARG A 3 13.26 -30.81 7.98
C ARG A 3 13.28 -30.70 6.45
N TRP A 4 12.96 -29.48 5.98
CA TRP A 4 13.22 -28.89 4.66
C TRP A 4 12.30 -29.20 3.47
N GLY A 5 11.85 -28.11 2.82
CA GLY A 5 12.09 -27.97 1.39
C GLY A 5 10.90 -27.68 0.48
N LYS A 6 10.34 -26.47 0.54
CA LYS A 6 9.88 -25.79 -0.68
C LYS A 6 10.15 -24.30 -0.54
N PHE A 7 11.35 -23.87 -0.90
CA PHE A 7 11.47 -22.55 -1.49
C PHE A 7 10.59 -22.60 -2.73
N LEU A 8 9.42 -21.95 -2.66
CA LEU A 8 8.52 -21.79 -3.80
C LEU A 8 9.33 -21.04 -4.86
N LYS A 9 9.79 -21.78 -5.87
CA LYS A 9 10.46 -21.19 -7.03
C LYS A 9 9.48 -20.20 -7.65
N TYR A 10 9.90 -18.95 -7.77
CA TYR A 10 9.20 -17.95 -8.56
C TYR A 10 8.85 -18.54 -9.93
N VAL A 11 7.55 -18.59 -10.24
CA VAL A 11 7.07 -19.02 -11.55
C VAL A 11 7.21 -17.81 -12.49
N PRO A 12 7.91 -17.94 -13.63
CA PRO A 12 7.97 -16.88 -14.63
C PRO A 12 6.56 -16.45 -15.07
N GLU A 13 6.36 -15.15 -15.26
CA GLU A 13 5.09 -14.58 -15.72
C GLU A 13 4.57 -15.18 -17.02
N THR A 14 5.48 -15.65 -17.87
CA THR A 14 5.16 -16.34 -19.12
C THR A 14 4.46 -17.68 -18.92
N GLU A 15 4.47 -18.23 -17.71
CA GLU A 15 3.94 -19.56 -17.38
C GLU A 15 2.59 -19.53 -16.65
N GLU A 16 2.12 -18.36 -16.17
CA GLU A 16 0.82 -18.22 -15.49
C GLU A 16 -0.05 -17.09 -16.08
N PRO A 17 -0.99 -17.40 -17.00
CA PRO A 17 -1.87 -16.40 -17.62
C PRO A 17 -2.67 -15.55 -16.63
N GLN A 18 -3.06 -16.12 -15.49
CA GLN A 18 -3.78 -15.40 -14.43
C GLN A 18 -2.95 -14.26 -13.84
N ARG A 19 -1.62 -14.42 -13.73
CA ARG A 19 -0.72 -13.39 -13.20
C ARG A 19 -0.57 -12.22 -14.17
N GLN A 20 -0.53 -12.52 -15.47
CA GLN A 20 -0.55 -11.50 -16.51
C GLN A 20 -1.86 -10.71 -16.50
N GLU A 21 -2.98 -11.37 -16.22
CA GLU A 21 -4.27 -10.70 -16.06
C GLU A 21 -4.28 -9.76 -14.85
N LEU A 22 -3.78 -10.19 -13.70
CA LEU A 22 -3.65 -9.31 -12.51
C LEU A 22 -2.77 -8.09 -12.79
N PHE A 23 -1.63 -8.29 -13.46
CA PHE A 23 -0.76 -7.21 -13.89
C PHE A 23 -1.49 -6.21 -14.80
N LYS A 24 -2.21 -6.73 -15.81
CA LYS A 24 -2.97 -5.94 -16.77
C LYS A 24 -4.07 -5.13 -16.07
N VAL A 25 -4.85 -5.75 -15.19
CA VAL A 25 -5.94 -5.08 -14.47
C VAL A 25 -5.42 -3.91 -13.64
N VAL A 26 -4.33 -4.10 -12.87
CA VAL A 26 -3.75 -2.99 -12.09
C VAL A 26 -3.25 -1.88 -12.99
N LYS A 27 -2.59 -2.22 -14.10
CA LYS A 27 -2.09 -1.23 -15.06
C LYS A 27 -3.23 -0.41 -15.67
N GLU A 28 -4.31 -1.05 -16.09
CA GLU A 28 -5.45 -0.40 -16.74
C GLU A 28 -6.31 0.41 -15.78
N HIS A 29 -6.36 0.02 -14.51
CA HIS A 29 -7.15 0.65 -13.46
C HIS A 29 -6.30 1.28 -12.34
N TYR A 30 -5.08 1.70 -12.67
CA TYR A 30 -4.12 2.15 -11.67
C TYR A 30 -4.60 3.40 -10.92
N ASP A 31 -5.30 4.30 -11.59
CA ASP A 31 -5.87 5.47 -10.95
C ASP A 31 -6.97 5.15 -9.93
N LYS A 32 -7.78 4.13 -10.21
CA LYS A 32 -8.78 3.58 -9.29
C LYS A 32 -8.12 2.87 -8.10
N ALA A 33 -7.05 2.10 -8.34
CA ALA A 33 -6.28 1.47 -7.28
C ALA A 33 -5.65 2.51 -6.34
N ILE A 34 -5.05 3.58 -6.89
CA ILE A 34 -4.49 4.68 -6.11
C ILE A 34 -5.58 5.45 -5.36
N TYR A 35 -6.74 5.71 -5.98
CA TYR A 35 -7.87 6.31 -5.28
C TYR A 35 -8.30 5.49 -4.07
N LEU A 36 -8.47 4.18 -4.25
CA LEU A 36 -8.90 3.26 -3.21
C LEU A 36 -7.91 3.22 -2.04
N LEU A 37 -6.61 3.16 -2.35
CA LEU A 37 -5.56 3.24 -1.33
C LEU A 37 -5.64 4.53 -0.51
N GLN A 38 -5.80 5.69 -1.16
CA GLN A 38 -5.96 6.96 -0.44
C GLN A 38 -7.22 6.97 0.43
N GLU A 39 -8.33 6.46 -0.09
CA GLU A 39 -9.63 6.45 0.58
C GLU A 39 -9.61 5.59 1.85
N LYS A 40 -9.01 4.39 1.79
CA LYS A 40 -8.94 3.47 2.93
C LYS A 40 -7.85 3.83 3.93
N THR A 41 -6.64 4.16 3.46
CA THR A 41 -5.50 4.42 4.36
C THR A 41 -5.51 5.82 4.95
N GLY A 42 -6.15 6.79 4.28
CA GLY A 42 -6.06 8.20 4.63
C GLY A 42 -4.77 8.88 4.19
N ILE A 43 -3.85 8.17 3.52
CA ILE A 43 -2.63 8.74 2.96
C ILE A 43 -2.98 9.49 1.68
N TYR A 44 -2.54 10.73 1.55
CA TYR A 44 -2.63 11.46 0.29
C TYR A 44 -1.48 11.03 -0.64
N ILE A 45 -1.79 10.28 -1.69
CA ILE A 45 -0.82 9.73 -2.63
C ILE A 45 -0.56 10.78 -3.72
N THR A 46 0.61 11.42 -3.61
CA THR A 46 1.10 12.35 -4.63
C THR A 46 1.44 11.60 -5.94
N LEU A 47 1.61 12.34 -7.04
CA LEU A 47 2.09 11.74 -8.30
C LEU A 47 3.45 11.04 -8.10
N LYS A 48 4.34 11.60 -7.27
CA LYS A 48 5.65 11.00 -7.00
C LYS A 48 5.52 9.68 -6.24
N MET A 49 4.63 9.62 -5.25
CA MET A 49 4.34 8.36 -4.54
C MET A 49 3.71 7.33 -5.49
N ALA A 50 2.81 7.76 -6.38
CA ALA A 50 2.23 6.88 -7.38
C ALA A 50 3.27 6.35 -8.38
N GLU A 51 4.29 7.12 -8.75
CA GLU A 51 5.44 6.63 -9.54
C GLU A 51 6.20 5.55 -8.79
N THR A 52 6.59 5.83 -7.54
CA THR A 52 7.32 4.88 -6.70
C THR A 52 6.56 3.58 -6.50
N LEU A 53 5.24 3.65 -6.26
CA LEU A 53 4.40 2.45 -6.13
C LEU A 53 4.33 1.65 -7.44
N ALA A 54 4.24 2.31 -8.60
CA ALA A 54 4.17 1.64 -9.88
C ALA A 54 5.48 0.92 -10.23
N GLU A 55 6.61 1.59 -9.99
CA GLU A 55 7.95 1.03 -10.18
C GLU A 55 8.19 -0.15 -9.22
N ASN A 56 7.87 0.02 -7.93
CA ASN A 56 8.03 -1.03 -6.94
C ASN A 56 7.18 -2.26 -7.25
N TYR A 57 5.93 -2.07 -7.70
CA TYR A 57 5.02 -3.16 -8.04
C TYR A 57 5.60 -4.10 -9.10
N VAL A 58 6.32 -3.55 -10.09
CA VAL A 58 7.02 -4.32 -11.13
C VAL A 58 8.27 -4.98 -10.56
N ASN A 59 9.12 -4.20 -9.88
CA ASN A 59 10.39 -4.69 -9.33
C ASN A 59 10.18 -5.86 -8.35
N MET A 60 9.13 -5.78 -7.54
CA MET A 60 8.76 -6.80 -6.56
C MET A 60 7.87 -7.90 -7.12
N ARG A 61 7.46 -7.80 -8.40
CA ARG A 61 6.49 -8.68 -9.06
C ARG A 61 5.26 -8.92 -8.19
N ALA A 62 4.67 -7.84 -7.69
CA ALA A 62 3.67 -7.91 -6.62
C ALA A 62 2.36 -8.62 -7.04
N TYR A 63 2.09 -8.79 -8.34
CA TYR A 63 1.03 -9.63 -8.88
C TYR A 63 1.25 -11.15 -8.70
N ASN A 64 2.48 -11.57 -8.39
CA ASN A 64 2.83 -12.97 -8.15
C ASN A 64 2.69 -13.41 -6.69
N TYR A 65 2.17 -12.55 -5.81
CA TYR A 65 1.88 -12.96 -4.44
C TYR A 65 0.81 -14.05 -4.43
N ILE A 66 1.00 -15.06 -3.58
CA ILE A 66 0.24 -16.32 -3.66
C ILE A 66 -1.27 -16.11 -3.56
N ASP A 67 -1.69 -15.21 -2.67
CA ASP A 67 -3.11 -14.89 -2.41
C ASP A 67 -3.59 -13.64 -3.17
N ALA A 68 -2.84 -13.19 -4.19
CA ALA A 68 -3.26 -12.07 -5.02
C ALA A 68 -4.41 -12.49 -5.95
N THR A 69 -5.46 -11.67 -5.96
CA THR A 69 -6.67 -11.81 -6.78
C THR A 69 -7.02 -10.47 -7.40
N ILE A 70 -7.94 -10.46 -8.37
CA ILE A 70 -8.39 -9.20 -9.00
C ILE A 70 -8.97 -8.21 -7.98
N TYR A 71 -9.47 -8.69 -6.85
CA TYR A 71 -10.13 -7.87 -5.83
C TYR A 71 -9.14 -7.21 -4.85
N ASN A 72 -8.11 -7.96 -4.43
CA ASN A 72 -7.17 -7.50 -3.40
C ASN A 72 -5.84 -6.97 -3.96
N ILE A 73 -5.62 -7.07 -5.28
CA ILE A 73 -4.36 -6.66 -5.91
C ILE A 73 -3.93 -5.20 -5.64
N PRO A 74 -4.83 -4.21 -5.44
CA PRO A 74 -4.40 -2.85 -5.08
C PRO A 74 -3.63 -2.79 -3.76
N TRP A 75 -3.93 -3.68 -2.80
CA TRP A 75 -3.27 -3.73 -1.50
C TRP A 75 -1.80 -4.12 -1.63
N TYR A 76 -1.47 -4.93 -2.63
CA TYR A 76 -0.10 -5.35 -2.91
C TYR A 76 0.77 -4.23 -3.49
N LEU A 77 0.19 -3.12 -3.96
CA LEU A 77 0.98 -1.92 -4.32
C LEU A 77 1.73 -1.37 -3.10
N ILE A 78 1.03 -1.24 -1.97
CA ILE A 78 1.62 -0.69 -0.75
C ILE A 78 2.29 -1.76 0.11
N TYR A 79 1.73 -2.97 0.17
CA TYR A 79 2.28 -4.07 0.96
C TYR A 79 3.64 -4.57 0.42
N SER A 80 3.86 -4.54 -0.89
CA SER A 80 5.17 -4.89 -1.47
C SER A 80 6.22 -3.79 -1.31
N PHE A 81 5.85 -2.61 -0.80
CA PHE A 81 6.75 -1.46 -0.70
C PHE A 81 7.41 -1.40 0.69
N THR A 82 8.70 -1.05 0.72
CA THR A 82 9.51 -1.07 1.95
C THR A 82 9.10 -0.01 2.98
N GLY A 83 8.46 1.07 2.53
CA GLY A 83 7.83 2.06 3.40
C GLY A 83 8.04 3.48 2.92
N PHE A 84 7.14 4.37 3.32
CA PHE A 84 7.20 5.79 2.99
C PHE A 84 7.81 6.59 4.14
N PRO A 85 8.69 7.56 3.87
CA PRO A 85 9.04 8.56 4.85
C PRO A 85 7.80 9.28 5.36
N LEU A 86 7.70 9.45 6.69
CA LEU A 86 6.64 10.25 7.27
C LEU A 86 6.83 11.74 6.99
N TYR A 87 8.07 12.22 6.81
CA TYR A 87 8.38 13.62 6.54
C TYR A 87 7.58 14.17 5.34
N HIS A 88 6.82 15.25 5.56
CA HIS A 88 5.88 15.86 4.61
C HIS A 88 4.78 14.94 4.06
N MET A 89 4.60 13.75 4.62
CA MET A 89 3.46 12.90 4.27
C MET A 89 2.17 13.65 4.62
N THR A 90 1.29 13.81 3.64
CA THR A 90 -0.02 14.42 3.84
C THR A 90 -1.04 13.34 4.19
N ILE A 91 -1.79 13.54 5.28
CA ILE A 91 -2.72 12.58 5.85
C ILE A 91 -4.09 13.25 6.07
N LYS A 92 -5.17 12.52 5.77
CA LYS A 92 -6.53 12.95 6.05
C LYS A 92 -6.82 12.92 7.56
N LYS A 93 -7.35 14.02 8.09
CA LYS A 93 -7.75 14.12 9.52
C LYS A 93 -8.75 13.03 9.89
N ASN A 94 -8.73 12.64 11.17
CA ASN A 94 -9.66 11.66 11.78
C ASN A 94 -9.59 10.23 11.21
N THR A 95 -8.55 9.90 10.43
CA THR A 95 -8.25 8.53 10.00
C THR A 95 -7.47 7.76 11.08
N THR A 96 -7.33 6.44 10.93
CA THR A 96 -6.56 5.62 11.88
C THR A 96 -5.10 6.07 11.95
N LEU A 97 -4.43 6.24 10.81
CA LEU A 97 -3.05 6.74 10.76
C LEU A 97 -2.92 8.11 11.45
N TYR A 98 -3.84 9.04 11.21
CA TYR A 98 -3.86 10.34 11.89
C TYR A 98 -3.88 10.22 13.42
N ARG A 99 -4.72 9.32 13.97
CA ARG A 99 -4.81 9.10 15.42
C ARG A 99 -3.51 8.55 16.00
N HIS A 100 -2.88 7.59 15.33
CA HIS A 100 -1.60 7.03 15.78
C HIS A 100 -0.45 8.05 15.73
N LEU A 101 -0.41 8.91 14.71
CA LEU A 101 0.58 9.99 14.63
C LEU A 101 0.43 10.99 15.80
N ILE A 102 -0.80 11.32 16.19
CA ILE A 102 -1.06 12.16 17.38
C ILE A 102 -0.61 11.45 18.66
N GLN A 103 -0.91 10.15 18.80
CA GLN A 103 -0.49 9.37 19.97
C GLN A 103 1.03 9.31 20.12
N LEU A 104 1.74 9.21 18.99
CA LEU A 104 3.21 9.31 18.92
C LEU A 104 3.74 10.73 19.10
N LYS A 105 2.87 11.74 19.27
CA LYS A 105 3.24 13.16 19.39
C LYS A 105 4.03 13.69 18.19
N ILE A 106 3.81 13.11 17.00
CA ILE A 106 4.36 13.64 15.75
C ILE A 106 3.69 14.98 15.47
N VAL A 107 4.50 15.99 15.10
CA VAL A 107 3.99 17.33 14.81
C VAL A 107 3.27 17.34 13.46
N LEU A 108 1.98 17.69 13.50
CA LEU A 108 1.10 17.75 12.34
C LEU A 108 0.66 19.19 12.10
N ILE A 109 0.84 19.67 10.87
CA ILE A 109 0.49 21.03 10.45
C ILE A 109 -0.62 20.97 9.42
N ASP A 110 -1.53 21.96 9.44
CA ASP A 110 -2.61 22.02 8.46
C ASP A 110 -2.07 22.10 7.03
N SER A 111 -2.61 21.23 6.18
CA SER A 111 -2.30 21.21 4.75
C SER A 111 -3.18 22.23 4.02
N LYS A 112 -2.71 22.65 2.83
CA LYS A 112 -3.55 23.39 1.87
C LYS A 112 -4.74 22.56 1.38
N ILE A 113 -4.67 21.24 1.50
CA ILE A 113 -5.76 20.34 1.16
C ILE A 113 -6.75 20.30 2.33
N LYS A 114 -7.98 20.76 2.09
CA LYS A 114 -9.03 20.80 3.13
C LYS A 114 -9.17 19.44 3.81
N GLY A 115 -9.23 19.45 5.14
CA GLY A 115 -9.39 18.25 5.96
C GLY A 115 -8.14 17.36 6.04
N HIS A 116 -6.97 17.83 5.59
CA HIS A 116 -5.71 17.11 5.70
C HIS A 116 -4.69 17.90 6.53
N VAL A 117 -3.72 17.17 7.07
CA VAL A 117 -2.51 17.68 7.71
C VAL A 117 -1.30 17.11 7.00
N TYR A 118 -0.12 17.68 7.20
CA TYR A 118 1.13 17.04 6.85
C TYR A 118 2.05 16.93 8.07
N VAL A 119 2.93 15.94 8.06
CA VAL A 119 3.94 15.77 9.09
C VAL A 119 5.07 16.77 8.86
N GLU A 120 5.29 17.68 9.81
CA GLU A 120 6.30 18.73 9.68
C GLU A 120 7.72 18.18 9.70
N ASN A 121 8.00 17.32 10.67
CA ASN A 121 9.25 16.57 10.81
C ASN A 121 8.92 15.21 11.41
N SER A 122 9.73 14.21 11.08
CA SER A 122 9.57 12.84 11.57
C SER A 122 10.87 12.17 11.95
N GLU A 123 12.01 12.89 11.98
CA GLU A 123 13.30 12.32 12.42
C GLU A 123 13.66 10.99 11.72
N GLY A 124 13.31 10.88 10.44
CA GLY A 124 13.57 9.68 9.63
C GLY A 124 12.58 8.53 9.83
N TYR A 125 11.46 8.72 10.52
CA TYR A 125 10.46 7.68 10.71
C TYR A 125 9.83 7.29 9.37
N LEU A 126 9.52 6.00 9.22
CA LEU A 126 8.88 5.43 8.06
C LEU A 126 7.53 4.81 8.45
N LEU A 127 6.57 4.89 7.54
CA LEU A 127 5.34 4.11 7.56
C LEU A 127 5.49 2.93 6.60
N THR A 128 5.37 1.71 7.11
CA THR A 128 5.47 0.48 6.30
C THR A 128 4.20 -0.35 6.44
N ALA A 129 3.72 -0.89 5.32
CA ALA A 129 2.65 -1.89 5.33
C ALA A 129 3.30 -3.25 5.58
N THR A 130 2.97 -3.88 6.70
CA THR A 130 3.65 -5.11 7.15
C THR A 130 2.89 -6.37 6.79
N ASN A 131 1.58 -6.29 6.56
CA ASN A 131 0.78 -7.44 6.20
C ASN A 131 -0.53 -7.05 5.51
N TYR A 132 -1.03 -7.95 4.67
CA TYR A 132 -2.43 -8.00 4.28
C TYR A 132 -3.01 -9.31 4.79
N ARG A 133 -4.09 -9.24 5.56
CA ARG A 133 -4.69 -10.42 6.20
C ARG A 133 -6.20 -10.39 6.10
N TYR A 134 -6.79 -11.57 6.04
CA TYR A 134 -8.22 -11.75 5.93
C TYR A 134 -8.69 -12.90 6.83
N VAL A 135 -9.95 -12.82 7.27
CA VAL A 135 -10.64 -13.85 8.05
C VAL A 135 -12.08 -13.94 7.56
N VAL A 136 -12.58 -15.16 7.37
CA VAL A 136 -14.01 -15.42 7.16
C VAL A 136 -14.61 -15.73 8.53
N ASP A 137 -15.63 -14.97 8.94
CA ASP A 137 -16.30 -15.19 10.22
C ASP A 137 -17.32 -16.33 10.15
N GLU A 138 -17.96 -16.64 11.29
CA GLU A 138 -18.95 -17.72 11.41
C GLU A 138 -20.21 -17.51 10.55
N ASN A 139 -20.42 -16.30 10.02
CA ASN A 139 -21.55 -15.94 9.15
C ASN A 139 -21.12 -15.81 7.68
N ASP A 140 -19.97 -16.39 7.30
CA ASP A 140 -19.38 -16.32 5.96
C ASP A 140 -19.02 -14.89 5.49
N ASN A 141 -18.87 -13.92 6.39
CA ASN A 141 -18.41 -12.58 6.00
C ASN A 141 -16.89 -12.53 5.90
N LEU A 142 -16.40 -12.06 4.75
CA LEU A 142 -14.99 -11.75 4.55
C LEU A 142 -14.63 -10.45 5.26
N ASN A 143 -13.70 -10.52 6.21
CA ASN A 143 -13.15 -9.37 6.92
C ASN A 143 -11.66 -9.24 6.59
N GLU A 144 -11.23 -8.04 6.19
CA GLU A 144 -9.88 -7.82 5.68
C GLU A 144 -9.21 -6.60 6.31
N TRP A 145 -7.89 -6.69 6.45
CA TRP A 145 -7.07 -5.63 7.03
C TRP A 145 -5.72 -5.48 6.33
N LEU A 146 -5.28 -4.23 6.25
CA LEU A 146 -3.90 -3.86 6.03
C LEU A 146 -3.26 -3.51 7.38
N ASP A 147 -2.22 -4.24 7.75
CA ASP A 147 -1.43 -3.95 8.94
C ASP A 147 -0.28 -3.02 8.59
N PHE A 148 -0.05 -2.03 9.43
CA PHE A 148 1.02 -1.04 9.30
C PHE A 148 1.89 -1.03 10.56
N SER A 149 3.16 -0.70 10.35
CA SER A 149 4.07 -0.30 11.42
C SER A 149 4.61 1.10 11.13
N ILE A 150 4.71 1.92 12.18
CA ILE A 150 5.57 3.10 12.17
C ILE A 150 6.88 2.67 12.80
N ILE A 151 7.97 2.90 12.06
CA ILE A 151 9.32 2.53 12.47
C ILE A 151 10.20 3.78 12.48
N ARG A 152 11.19 3.81 13.36
CA ARG A 152 12.18 4.90 13.44
C ARG A 152 13.60 4.37 13.33
N PRO A 153 14.57 5.20 12.90
CA PRO A 153 15.97 4.84 12.97
C PRO A 153 16.36 4.39 14.39
N ASP A 154 17.12 3.31 14.49
CA ASP A 154 17.67 2.82 15.75
C ASP A 154 18.87 3.69 16.16
N ASP A 155 18.71 4.47 17.22
CA ASP A 155 19.73 5.35 17.76
C ASP A 155 20.84 4.60 18.51
N THR A 156 20.67 3.30 18.75
CA THR A 156 21.67 2.46 19.41
C THR A 156 22.72 1.89 18.45
N VAL A 157 22.50 2.03 17.13
CA VAL A 157 23.37 1.48 16.09
C VAL A 157 23.90 2.61 15.22
N THR A 158 25.19 2.93 15.35
CA THR A 158 25.79 4.10 14.67
C THR A 158 26.30 3.80 13.26
N ASP A 159 26.66 2.55 12.98
CA ASP A 159 27.41 2.17 11.77
C ASP A 159 26.53 1.50 10.70
N THR A 160 25.23 1.31 10.98
CA THR A 160 24.27 0.72 10.06
C THR A 160 22.89 1.30 10.33
N LEU A 161 22.18 1.72 9.28
CA LEU A 161 20.82 2.21 9.41
C LEU A 161 19.87 1.02 9.66
N LEU A 162 19.54 0.80 10.93
CA LEU A 162 18.50 -0.12 11.35
C LEU A 162 17.25 0.66 11.79
N TYR A 163 16.11 -0.04 11.81
CA TYR A 163 14.84 0.53 12.20
C TYR A 163 14.19 -0.30 13.30
N VAL A 164 13.60 0.38 14.28
CA VAL A 164 12.81 -0.24 15.36
C VAL A 164 11.34 0.17 15.26
N PRO A 165 10.39 -0.76 15.48
CA PRO A 165 8.97 -0.46 15.47
C PRO A 165 8.57 0.30 16.72
N VAL A 166 7.82 1.39 16.54
CA VAL A 166 7.31 2.23 17.64
C VAL A 166 5.80 2.22 17.77
N GLU A 167 5.09 1.87 16.69
CA GLU A 167 3.63 1.74 16.70
C GLU A 167 3.19 0.72 15.66
N ARG A 168 2.08 0.02 15.93
CA ARG A 168 1.45 -0.92 15.00
C ARG A 168 -0.06 -0.73 15.01
N PHE A 169 -0.65 -0.72 13.83
CA PHE A 169 -2.09 -0.58 13.70
C PHE A 169 -2.62 -1.26 12.44
N SER A 170 -3.92 -1.50 12.41
CA SER A 170 -4.59 -2.08 11.25
C SER A 170 -5.61 -1.09 10.67
N VAL A 171 -5.74 -1.10 9.35
CA VAL A 171 -6.80 -0.42 8.61
C VAL A 171 -7.69 -1.50 7.99
N SER A 172 -8.98 -1.47 8.32
CA SER A 172 -9.93 -2.36 7.65
C SER A 172 -10.09 -1.97 6.18
N VAL A 173 -10.06 -2.97 5.31
CA VAL A 173 -10.22 -2.83 3.87
C VAL A 173 -11.32 -3.77 3.37
N ASP A 174 -11.76 -3.52 2.15
CA ASP A 174 -12.79 -4.31 1.47
C ASP A 174 -12.38 -4.48 0.01
N SER A 175 -12.02 -5.70 -0.36
CA SER A 175 -11.55 -6.06 -1.70
C SER A 175 -12.67 -6.06 -2.74
N TYR A 176 -13.94 -6.20 -2.34
CA TYR A 176 -15.07 -6.03 -3.28
C TYR A 176 -15.17 -4.61 -3.80
N HIS A 177 -14.69 -3.61 -3.02
CA HIS A 177 -14.70 -2.22 -3.46
C HIS A 177 -13.91 -2.02 -4.74
N PHE A 178 -12.75 -2.67 -4.90
CA PHE A 178 -11.98 -2.53 -6.13
C PHE A 178 -12.69 -3.16 -7.34
N GLY A 179 -13.27 -4.35 -7.17
CA GLY A 179 -14.08 -5.00 -8.21
C GLY A 179 -15.25 -4.12 -8.67
N ASN A 180 -15.92 -3.45 -7.73
CA ASN A 180 -16.97 -2.49 -8.04
C ASN A 180 -16.43 -1.24 -8.77
N LEU A 181 -15.28 -0.72 -8.33
CA LEU A 181 -14.64 0.43 -8.95
C LEU A 181 -14.22 0.16 -10.39
N ILE A 182 -13.66 -1.02 -10.70
CA ILE A 182 -13.29 -1.43 -12.06
C ILE A 182 -14.48 -1.25 -13.01
N ASN A 183 -15.66 -1.73 -12.60
CA ASN A 183 -16.88 -1.71 -13.39
C ASN A 183 -17.64 -0.37 -13.37
N TYR A 184 -17.23 0.58 -12.52
CA TYR A 184 -17.89 1.88 -12.39
C TYR A 184 -17.67 2.74 -13.64
N GLN A 185 -18.75 2.97 -14.39
CA GLN A 185 -18.76 3.65 -15.68
C GLN A 185 -18.57 5.17 -15.57
N ASN A 186 -19.10 5.78 -14.51
CA ASN A 186 -19.05 7.23 -14.30
C ASN A 186 -17.77 7.68 -13.59
N TRP A 187 -16.65 7.03 -13.91
CA TRP A 187 -15.35 7.36 -13.37
C TRP A 187 -14.70 8.49 -14.18
N SER A 188 -14.19 9.52 -13.51
CA SER A 188 -13.36 10.54 -14.17
C SER A 188 -11.89 10.11 -14.12
N PRO A 189 -11.29 9.68 -15.25
CA PRO A 189 -9.95 9.10 -15.23
C PRO A 189 -8.89 10.11 -14.81
N ARG A 190 -7.99 9.70 -13.90
CA ARG A 190 -6.85 10.54 -13.51
C ARG A 190 -5.70 10.30 -14.48
N GLN A 191 -5.76 10.95 -15.64
CA GLN A 191 -4.84 10.66 -16.77
C GLN A 191 -3.36 10.65 -16.37
N LYS A 192 -2.91 11.61 -15.56
CA LYS A 192 -1.51 11.67 -15.07
C LYS A 192 -1.09 10.42 -14.29
N VAL A 193 -2.01 9.79 -13.55
CA VAL A 193 -1.75 8.55 -12.81
C VAL A 193 -1.73 7.35 -13.76
N LEU A 194 -2.62 7.32 -14.76
CA LEU A 194 -2.59 6.27 -15.79
C LEU A 194 -1.31 6.34 -16.64
N ASP A 195 -0.81 7.54 -16.95
CA ASP A 195 0.42 7.73 -17.69
C ASP A 195 1.65 7.22 -16.91
N ILE A 196 1.62 7.32 -15.58
CA ILE A 196 2.62 6.69 -14.70
C ILE A 196 2.60 5.17 -14.88
N ALA A 197 1.43 4.54 -14.78
CA ALA A 197 1.32 3.08 -14.98
C ALA A 197 1.81 2.65 -16.36
N LYS A 198 1.45 3.38 -17.43
CA LYS A 198 1.95 3.11 -18.79
C LYS A 198 3.49 3.18 -18.88
N ARG A 199 4.12 4.09 -18.14
CA ARG A 199 5.57 4.29 -18.16
C ARG A 199 6.32 3.20 -17.40
N TYR A 200 5.84 2.84 -16.22
CA TYR A 200 6.56 1.96 -15.30
C TYR A 200 6.11 0.50 -15.39
N MET A 201 4.82 0.22 -15.57
CA MET A 201 4.26 -1.13 -15.67
C MET A 201 4.34 -1.65 -17.11
N LYS A 202 5.57 -1.84 -17.59
CA LYS A 202 5.85 -2.52 -18.87
C LYS A 202 6.07 -4.01 -18.58
N PRO A 203 5.40 -4.92 -19.31
CA PRO A 203 5.69 -6.34 -19.24
C PRO A 203 7.10 -6.63 -19.77
#